data_AF-A0A3M6X924-F1
#
_entry.id   AF-A0A3M6X924-F1
#
_cell.length_a   1.000
_cell.length_b   1.000
_cell.length_c   1.000
_cell.angle_alpha   90.00
_cell.angle_beta   90.00
_cell.angle_gamma   90.00
#
_symmetry.space_group_name_H-M   'P 1'
#
loop_
_entity.id
_entity.type
_entity.pdbx_description
1 polymer ?
#
loop_
_entity_poly.entity_id
_entity_poly.type
_entity_poly.pdbx_seq_one_letter_code
_entity_poly.pdbx_strand_id
1 'polypeptide(L)'
;MAVSRHHAALTRPLSISEIVAQAQDFEFTTQRALQQWLKAAKMLLTEAAICEQDGNIQMAYLYLYRHAELVLDKLPKHPDYKDPSARDEMAQARKALQKNLRKLEDWKPRIESEFSKYAKALEKREAERQRVVEERQKDEREGIRPAEGASRKRQSDDGILGDGSQIINATENSQLAVDLARREIRRRDANKQTTRRAGIPPSEVASRRRGIVVDDSHAAESGYDQADGVREVGRQLYGHQRRESVSNQKTGQRGGDGHAYHYPSVPNREHTMDWNSPPLQPTPPLPEMIRQPPARPAKEAFETKAPALPPKPHDPRPSTPSLKPPSPPHPAASKYTFQPTATTEGGSPLRTVLLPPKLRPTFLNLAEPNTALNLETCGILCGTIISNALFISHLILPDQTSTPETCDTTASGDNALFDYCSDANLLVMGWIHTHPSQTCFLSSRDLHTSAGYQVMLPEAIAIVCAPRHEPRWGVFRLTDPPGLPHVLGCTQQGTFHPHSERELYTDALRPGHVVEGPGLGFEVVDLRKG
;
A
#
# COMPACT_ATOMS: atom_id res chain seq x y z
N MET A 1 -7.95 7.75 20.39
CA MET A 1 -8.32 7.97 18.98
C MET A 1 -7.84 6.77 18.20
N ALA A 2 -8.64 5.71 18.10
CA ALA A 2 -8.33 4.62 17.20
C ALA A 2 -8.64 5.10 15.77
N VAL A 3 -7.60 5.56 15.06
CA VAL A 3 -7.73 5.84 13.62
C VAL A 3 -7.76 4.47 12.95
N SER A 4 -8.96 4.04 12.53
CA SER A 4 -9.17 2.73 11.94
C SER A 4 -8.31 2.54 10.69
N ARG A 5 -7.27 1.71 10.80
CA ARG A 5 -6.30 1.41 9.73
C ARG A 5 -6.70 0.11 9.01
N HIS A 6 -7.76 0.17 8.21
CA HIS A 6 -8.26 -0.98 7.44
C HIS A 6 -8.50 -0.66 5.96
N HIS A 7 -7.57 0.02 5.29
CA HIS A 7 -7.71 0.37 3.87
C HIS A 7 -6.50 -0.04 3.02
N ALA A 8 -6.38 -1.36 2.80
CA ALA A 8 -5.53 -1.94 1.77
C ALA A 8 -6.41 -2.65 0.70
N ALA A 9 -6.65 -1.97 -0.42
CA ALA A 9 -6.88 -2.51 -1.77
C ALA A 9 -7.87 -3.69 -2.04
N LEU A 10 -8.71 -4.12 -1.10
CA LEU A 10 -9.60 -5.30 -1.27
C LEU A 10 -11.08 -5.08 -0.87
N THR A 11 -11.51 -3.86 -0.56
CA THR A 11 -12.93 -3.59 -0.27
C THR A 11 -13.79 -3.74 -1.53
N ARG A 12 -14.87 -4.52 -1.42
CA ARG A 12 -15.96 -4.54 -2.42
C ARG A 12 -16.44 -3.10 -2.69
N PRO A 13 -16.89 -2.75 -3.91
CA PRO A 13 -17.60 -1.49 -4.13
C PRO A 13 -18.76 -1.36 -3.14
N LEU A 14 -18.76 -0.27 -2.37
CA LEU A 14 -19.79 0.06 -1.40
C LEU A 14 -20.80 1.03 -2.04
N SER A 15 -22.06 0.90 -1.65
CA SER A 15 -23.08 1.90 -1.97
C SER A 15 -22.80 3.22 -1.24
N ILE A 16 -23.32 4.33 -1.76
CA ILE A 16 -23.24 5.62 -1.06
C ILE A 16 -23.84 5.51 0.35
N SER A 17 -24.92 4.75 0.51
CA SER A 17 -25.58 4.55 1.82
C SER A 17 -24.65 3.88 2.84
N GLU A 18 -23.94 2.82 2.45
CA GLU A 18 -22.95 2.16 3.30
C GLU A 18 -21.78 3.09 3.64
N ILE A 19 -21.27 3.85 2.66
CA ILE A 19 -20.17 4.80 2.87
C ILE A 19 -20.59 5.93 3.83
N VAL A 20 -21.83 6.43 3.70
CA VAL A 20 -22.39 7.46 4.60
C VAL A 20 -22.57 6.91 6.02
N ALA A 21 -23.08 5.68 6.17
CA ALA A 21 -23.21 5.04 7.47
C ALA A 21 -21.84 4.84 8.15
N GLN A 22 -20.83 4.38 7.40
CA GLN A 22 -19.46 4.28 7.91
C GLN A 22 -18.86 5.66 8.23
N ALA A 23 -19.12 6.69 7.41
CA ALA A 23 -18.64 8.04 7.69
C ALA A 23 -19.23 8.60 8.99
N GLN A 24 -20.50 8.31 9.27
CA GLN A 24 -21.24 8.66 10.49
C GLN A 24 -20.82 7.87 11.74
N ASP A 25 -20.22 6.70 11.56
CA ASP A 25 -19.73 5.86 12.66
C ASP A 25 -18.43 6.43 13.28
N PHE A 26 -18.59 7.41 14.17
CA PHE A 26 -17.56 7.90 15.07
C PHE A 26 -18.15 8.53 16.34
N GLU A 27 -17.53 8.23 17.49
CA GLU A 27 -17.91 8.85 18.77
C GLU A 27 -17.47 10.32 18.83
N PHE A 28 -18.42 11.22 19.10
CA PHE A 28 -18.13 12.62 19.41
C PHE A 28 -18.41 12.91 20.89
N THR A 29 -17.41 13.45 21.60
CA THR A 29 -17.48 13.72 23.03
C THR A 29 -17.03 15.15 23.35
N THR A 30 -17.84 15.89 24.11
CA THR A 30 -17.54 17.26 24.59
C THR A 30 -16.53 17.31 25.74
N GLN A 31 -16.15 16.16 26.31
CA GLN A 31 -15.07 16.05 27.31
C GLN A 31 -13.67 16.34 26.73
N ARG A 32 -13.53 16.28 25.39
CA ARG A 32 -12.27 16.50 24.69
C ARG A 32 -12.25 17.90 24.10
N ALA A 33 -11.25 18.69 24.47
CA ALA A 33 -11.13 20.09 24.06
C ALA A 33 -11.31 20.31 22.55
N LEU A 34 -12.01 21.38 22.18
CA LEU A 34 -12.37 21.74 20.80
C LEU A 34 -11.18 21.71 19.83
N GLN A 35 -10.01 22.15 20.29
CA GLN A 35 -8.76 22.14 19.53
C GLN A 35 -8.31 20.73 19.08
N GLN A 36 -8.66 19.67 19.81
CA GLN A 36 -8.40 18.29 19.38
C GLN A 36 -9.32 17.87 18.22
N TRP A 37 -10.58 18.32 18.24
CA TRP A 37 -11.54 18.06 17.16
C TRP A 37 -11.22 18.87 15.90
N LEU A 38 -10.72 20.11 16.05
CA LEU A 38 -10.18 20.90 14.95
C LEU A 38 -8.96 20.24 14.29
N LYS A 39 -8.03 19.70 15.08
CA LYS A 39 -6.92 18.88 14.57
C LYS A 39 -7.42 17.61 13.85
N ALA A 40 -8.42 16.93 14.40
CA ALA A 40 -9.04 15.78 13.74
C ALA A 40 -9.71 16.14 12.41
N ALA A 41 -10.38 17.30 12.31
CA ALA A 41 -10.94 17.80 11.05
C ALA A 41 -9.84 18.04 9.99
N LYS A 42 -8.72 18.67 10.39
CA LYS A 42 -7.54 18.85 9.52
C LYS A 42 -6.97 17.49 9.06
N MET A 43 -6.88 16.49 9.93
CA MET A 43 -6.45 15.14 9.56
C MET A 43 -7.39 14.47 8.55
N LEU A 44 -8.71 14.54 8.74
CA LEU A 44 -9.69 13.97 7.80
C LEU A 44 -9.57 14.55 6.39
N LEU A 45 -9.23 15.84 6.26
CA LEU A 45 -8.94 16.46 4.96
C LEU A 45 -7.64 15.93 4.32
N THR A 46 -6.62 15.63 5.13
CA THR A 46 -5.37 15.02 4.66
C THR A 46 -5.59 13.59 4.18
N GLU A 47 -6.27 12.75 4.97
CA GLU A 47 -6.61 11.37 4.60
C GLU A 47 -7.47 11.31 3.33
N ALA A 48 -8.43 12.23 3.19
CA ALA A 48 -9.22 12.36 1.97
C ALA A 48 -8.38 12.68 0.73
N ALA A 49 -7.38 13.56 0.86
CA ALA A 49 -6.48 13.93 -0.23
C ALA A 49 -5.54 12.78 -0.62
N ILE A 50 -5.05 12.00 0.35
CA ILE A 50 -4.25 10.79 0.11
C ILE A 50 -5.10 9.75 -0.64
N CYS A 51 -6.31 9.46 -0.17
CA CYS A 51 -7.21 8.52 -0.84
C CYS A 51 -7.60 8.96 -2.26
N GLU A 52 -7.72 10.26 -2.51
CA GLU A 52 -7.94 10.82 -3.85
C GLU A 52 -6.73 10.59 -4.77
N GLN A 53 -5.51 10.75 -4.26
CA GLN A 53 -4.26 10.49 -4.99
C GLN A 53 -4.08 9.00 -5.31
N ASP A 54 -4.42 8.11 -4.37
CA ASP A 54 -4.41 6.65 -4.54
C ASP A 54 -5.53 6.13 -5.48
N GLY A 55 -6.39 7.02 -6.00
CA GLY A 55 -7.53 6.66 -6.84
C GLY A 55 -8.69 6.00 -6.08
N ASN A 56 -8.61 5.92 -4.75
CA ASN A 56 -9.65 5.35 -3.89
C ASN A 56 -10.76 6.39 -3.59
N ILE A 57 -11.53 6.71 -4.62
CA ILE A 57 -12.62 7.70 -4.59
C ILE A 57 -13.65 7.37 -3.49
N GLN A 58 -13.90 6.09 -3.20
CA GLN A 58 -14.84 5.66 -2.15
C GLN A 58 -14.35 6.10 -0.75
N MET A 59 -13.06 5.91 -0.45
CA MET A 59 -12.49 6.35 0.82
C MET A 59 -12.28 7.86 0.90
N ALA A 60 -11.93 8.51 -0.20
CA ALA A 60 -11.88 9.95 -0.28
C ALA A 60 -13.26 10.58 0.02
N TYR A 61 -14.33 9.99 -0.51
CA TYR A 61 -15.72 10.35 -0.21
C TYR A 61 -16.06 10.14 1.26
N LEU A 62 -15.70 8.98 1.85
CA LEU A 62 -15.91 8.68 3.27
C LEU A 62 -15.29 9.75 4.19
N TYR A 63 -14.01 10.05 4.00
CA TYR A 63 -13.30 11.01 4.85
C TYR A 63 -13.80 12.46 4.67
N LEU A 64 -14.14 12.87 3.44
CA LEU A 64 -14.78 14.18 3.20
C LEU A 64 -16.18 14.27 3.81
N TYR A 65 -16.97 13.20 3.75
CA TYR A 65 -18.32 13.17 4.34
C TYR A 65 -18.24 13.24 5.88
N ARG A 66 -17.34 12.46 6.49
CA ARG A 66 -17.06 12.50 7.94
C ARG A 66 -16.56 13.88 8.38
N HIS A 67 -15.72 14.54 7.58
CA HIS A 67 -15.32 15.92 7.82
C HIS A 67 -16.52 16.89 7.76
N ALA A 68 -17.41 16.74 6.78
CA ALA A 68 -18.61 17.55 6.65
C ALA A 68 -19.51 17.44 7.89
N GLU A 69 -19.78 16.22 8.36
CA GLU A 69 -20.58 15.99 9.55
C GLU A 69 -19.91 16.52 10.83
N LEU A 70 -18.61 16.29 11.02
CA LEU A 70 -17.86 16.83 12.14
C LEU A 70 -18.01 18.36 12.19
N VAL A 71 -17.81 19.05 11.06
CA VAL A 71 -17.82 20.53 11.00
C VAL A 71 -19.24 21.14 11.04
N LEU A 72 -20.25 20.47 10.50
CA LEU A 72 -21.62 21.00 10.42
C LEU A 72 -22.54 20.55 11.54
N ASP A 73 -22.44 19.31 12.01
CA ASP A 73 -23.34 18.74 13.03
C ASP A 73 -22.68 18.65 14.42
N LYS A 74 -21.45 18.14 14.51
CA LYS A 74 -20.83 17.84 15.81
C LYS A 74 -20.17 19.07 16.48
N LEU A 75 -19.28 19.77 15.77
CA LEU A 75 -18.54 20.91 16.32
C LEU A 75 -19.43 22.04 16.88
N PRO A 76 -20.58 22.40 16.27
CA PRO A 76 -21.51 23.39 16.84
C PRO A 76 -22.14 23.01 18.19
N LYS A 77 -22.08 21.72 18.57
CA LYS A 77 -22.59 21.21 19.86
C LYS A 77 -21.53 21.26 20.98
N HIS A 78 -20.30 21.68 20.68
CA HIS A 78 -19.22 21.80 21.66
C HIS A 78 -19.41 23.04 22.55
N PRO A 79 -19.21 22.97 23.89
CA PRO A 79 -19.35 24.13 24.78
C PRO A 79 -18.47 25.31 24.34
N ASP A 80 -17.19 25.06 24.06
CA ASP A 80 -16.22 26.08 23.65
C ASP A 80 -16.41 26.60 22.21
N TYR A 81 -17.45 26.19 21.47
CA TYR A 81 -17.67 26.61 20.08
C TYR A 81 -17.77 28.15 19.90
N LYS A 82 -18.15 28.86 20.97
CA LYS A 82 -18.24 30.34 20.99
C LYS A 82 -16.96 31.05 21.44
N ASP A 83 -15.90 30.32 21.80
CA ASP A 83 -14.62 30.91 22.21
C ASP A 83 -13.98 31.67 21.01
N PRO A 84 -13.63 32.97 21.17
CA PRO A 84 -12.84 33.70 20.20
C PRO A 84 -11.58 32.97 19.72
N SER A 85 -10.92 32.17 20.57
CA SER A 85 -9.67 31.45 20.24
C SER A 85 -9.83 30.42 19.10
N ALA A 86 -11.03 29.84 18.94
CA ALA A 86 -11.31 28.82 17.94
C ALA A 86 -11.96 29.36 16.66
N ARG A 87 -12.35 30.65 16.64
CA ARG A 87 -13.15 31.26 15.58
C ARG A 87 -12.51 31.15 14.20
N ASP A 88 -11.21 31.43 14.10
CA ASP A 88 -10.50 31.46 12.81
C ASP A 88 -10.27 30.05 12.26
N GLU A 89 -9.93 29.08 13.11
CA GLU A 89 -9.81 27.67 12.70
C GLU A 89 -11.15 27.10 12.23
N MET A 90 -12.26 27.44 12.91
CA MET A 90 -13.61 27.07 12.49
C MET A 90 -14.01 27.71 11.15
N ALA A 91 -13.61 28.96 10.91
CA ALA A 91 -13.83 29.63 9.63
C ALA A 91 -13.02 28.97 8.50
N GLN A 92 -11.77 28.59 8.76
CA GLN A 92 -10.93 27.84 7.81
C GLN A 92 -11.53 26.46 7.50
N ALA A 93 -11.96 25.69 8.51
CA ALA A 93 -12.59 24.38 8.33
C ALA A 93 -13.87 24.46 7.48
N ARG A 94 -14.71 25.50 7.70
CA ARG A 94 -15.90 25.76 6.87
C ARG A 94 -15.56 26.15 5.44
N LYS A 95 -14.54 26.99 5.23
CA LYS A 95 -14.07 27.36 3.88
C LYS A 95 -13.50 26.16 3.11
N ALA A 96 -12.75 25.29 3.79
CA ALA A 96 -12.25 24.04 3.23
C ALA A 96 -13.40 23.08 2.87
N LEU A 97 -14.41 22.96 3.73
CA LEU A 97 -15.62 22.18 3.44
C LEU A 97 -16.36 22.71 2.20
N GLN A 98 -16.60 24.02 2.10
CA GLN A 98 -17.27 24.63 0.94
C GLN A 98 -16.54 24.34 -0.38
N LYS A 99 -15.19 24.30 -0.38
CA LYS A 99 -14.39 23.89 -1.55
C LYS A 99 -14.60 22.41 -1.89
N ASN A 100 -14.67 21.55 -0.89
CA ASN A 100 -14.70 20.10 -1.06
C ASN A 100 -16.10 19.49 -1.24
N LEU A 101 -17.19 20.22 -0.93
CA LEU A 101 -18.57 19.78 -1.22
C LEU A 101 -18.77 19.45 -2.70
N ARG A 102 -18.17 20.24 -3.61
CA ARG A 102 -18.19 19.98 -5.06
C ARG A 102 -17.59 18.61 -5.43
N LYS A 103 -16.52 18.20 -4.74
CA LYS A 103 -15.92 16.87 -4.96
C LYS A 103 -16.87 15.75 -4.56
N LEU A 104 -17.60 15.91 -3.46
CA LEU A 104 -18.63 14.93 -3.05
C LEU A 104 -19.73 14.84 -4.12
N GLU A 105 -20.20 15.95 -4.68
CA GLU A 105 -21.18 15.97 -5.77
C GLU A 105 -20.64 15.28 -7.04
N ASP A 106 -19.41 15.58 -7.45
CA ASP A 106 -18.74 15.01 -8.64
C ASP A 106 -18.43 13.50 -8.51
N TRP A 107 -18.14 13.02 -7.30
CA TRP A 107 -17.80 11.62 -7.03
C TRP A 107 -19.02 10.74 -6.81
N LYS A 108 -20.12 11.31 -6.28
CA LYS A 108 -21.38 10.61 -6.03
C LYS A 108 -21.85 9.73 -7.23
N PRO A 109 -22.00 10.24 -8.47
CA PRO A 109 -22.44 9.42 -9.59
C PRO A 109 -21.41 8.37 -10.03
N ARG A 110 -20.12 8.56 -9.75
CA ARG A 110 -19.06 7.60 -10.08
C ARG A 110 -19.15 6.37 -9.18
N ILE A 111 -19.24 6.61 -7.86
CA ILE A 111 -19.42 5.56 -6.85
C ILE A 111 -20.70 4.76 -7.14
N GLU A 112 -21.81 5.45 -7.39
CA GLU A 112 -23.09 4.80 -7.70
C GLU A 112 -23.04 3.96 -8.99
N SER A 113 -22.30 4.44 -10.01
CA SER A 113 -22.10 3.69 -11.26
C SER A 113 -21.30 2.40 -11.04
N GLU A 114 -20.19 2.46 -10.30
CA GLU A 114 -19.39 1.27 -9.98
C GLU A 114 -20.16 0.28 -9.10
N PHE A 115 -20.90 0.76 -8.10
CA PHE A 115 -21.76 -0.08 -7.28
C PHE A 115 -22.88 -0.73 -8.12
N SER A 116 -23.54 0.00 -9.02
CA SER A 116 -24.59 -0.54 -9.89
C SER A 116 -24.06 -1.62 -10.86
N LYS A 117 -22.86 -1.44 -11.41
CA LYS A 117 -22.19 -2.47 -12.23
C LYS A 117 -21.92 -3.73 -11.40
N TYR A 118 -21.38 -3.56 -10.19
CA TYR A 118 -21.09 -4.66 -9.27
C TYR A 118 -22.36 -5.41 -8.86
N ALA A 119 -23.43 -4.70 -8.49
CA ALA A 119 -24.71 -5.30 -8.12
C ALA A 119 -25.34 -6.10 -9.27
N LYS A 120 -25.34 -5.56 -10.51
CA LYS A 120 -25.84 -6.27 -11.70
C LYS A 120 -25.00 -7.50 -12.05
N ALA A 121 -23.68 -7.45 -11.84
CA ALA A 121 -22.81 -8.60 -12.03
C ALA A 121 -23.10 -9.71 -11.01
N LEU A 122 -23.39 -9.33 -9.76
CA LEU A 122 -23.79 -10.25 -8.69
C LEU A 122 -25.16 -10.89 -8.98
N GLU A 123 -26.17 -10.08 -9.30
CA GLU A 123 -27.53 -10.53 -9.65
C GLU A 123 -27.52 -11.50 -10.85
N LYS A 124 -26.74 -11.19 -11.89
CA LYS A 124 -26.58 -12.09 -13.05
C LYS A 124 -26.00 -13.44 -12.62
N ARG A 125 -25.00 -13.46 -11.74
CA ARG A 125 -24.37 -14.69 -11.23
C ARG A 125 -25.33 -15.50 -10.36
N GLU A 126 -26.16 -14.85 -9.55
CA GLU A 126 -27.18 -15.51 -8.73
C GLU A 126 -28.29 -16.11 -9.60
N ALA A 127 -28.78 -15.38 -10.61
CA ALA A 127 -29.77 -15.90 -11.56
C ALA A 127 -29.23 -17.09 -12.39
N GLU A 128 -27.95 -17.06 -12.78
CA GLU A 128 -27.30 -18.18 -13.46
C GLU A 128 -27.16 -19.41 -12.53
N ARG A 129 -26.79 -19.19 -11.27
CA ARG A 129 -26.77 -20.26 -10.26
C ARG A 129 -28.15 -20.85 -9.97
N GLN A 130 -29.18 -20.02 -9.88
CA GLN A 130 -30.57 -20.49 -9.70
C GLN A 130 -31.01 -21.34 -10.90
N ARG A 131 -30.78 -20.89 -12.14
CA ARG A 131 -31.09 -21.66 -13.35
C ARG A 131 -30.40 -23.02 -13.38
N VAL A 132 -29.11 -23.09 -13.03
CA VAL A 132 -28.37 -24.38 -12.96
C VAL A 132 -28.94 -25.32 -11.89
N VAL A 133 -29.42 -24.78 -10.77
CA VAL A 133 -30.11 -25.56 -9.73
C VAL A 133 -31.50 -26.02 -10.19
N GLU A 134 -32.27 -25.17 -10.87
CA GLU A 134 -33.58 -25.50 -11.44
C GLU A 134 -33.47 -26.56 -12.55
N GLU A 135 -32.52 -26.42 -13.48
CA GLU A 135 -32.21 -27.44 -14.49
C GLU A 135 -31.86 -28.78 -13.83
N ARG A 136 -31.00 -28.76 -12.80
CA ARG A 136 -30.63 -29.98 -12.08
C ARG A 136 -31.81 -30.63 -11.35
N GLN A 137 -32.67 -29.84 -10.69
CA GLN A 137 -33.90 -30.34 -10.06
C GLN A 137 -34.90 -30.90 -11.09
N LYS A 138 -34.89 -30.37 -12.31
CA LYS A 138 -35.70 -30.86 -13.42
C LYS A 138 -35.15 -32.18 -13.97
N ASP A 139 -33.85 -32.28 -14.23
CA ASP A 139 -33.19 -33.53 -14.65
C ASP A 139 -33.41 -34.66 -13.61
N GLU A 140 -33.32 -34.34 -12.32
CA GLU A 140 -33.60 -35.25 -11.20
C GLU A 140 -35.08 -35.68 -11.14
N ARG A 141 -36.03 -34.81 -11.54
CA ARG A 141 -37.47 -35.15 -11.66
C ARG A 141 -37.82 -35.95 -12.91
N GLU A 142 -37.13 -35.71 -14.03
CA GLU A 142 -37.37 -36.40 -15.31
C GLU A 142 -36.64 -37.75 -15.39
N GLY A 143 -35.90 -38.14 -14.34
CA GLY A 143 -35.25 -39.45 -14.23
C GLY A 143 -34.03 -39.61 -15.12
N ILE A 144 -33.50 -38.51 -15.66
CA ILE A 144 -32.39 -38.50 -16.60
C ILE A 144 -31.09 -38.71 -15.82
N ARG A 145 -30.59 -39.96 -15.79
CA ARG A 145 -29.30 -40.27 -15.17
C ARG A 145 -28.18 -39.49 -15.87
N PRO A 146 -27.35 -38.71 -15.16
CA PRO A 146 -26.21 -38.05 -15.76
C PRO A 146 -25.25 -39.07 -16.35
N ALA A 147 -24.88 -38.91 -17.63
CA ALA A 147 -23.83 -39.72 -18.23
C ALA A 147 -22.51 -39.46 -17.48
N GLU A 148 -21.89 -40.51 -16.94
CA GLU A 148 -20.74 -40.43 -16.03
C GLU A 148 -19.49 -39.72 -16.61
N GLY A 149 -19.45 -39.50 -17.93
CA GLY A 149 -18.41 -38.73 -18.63
C GLY A 149 -18.59 -37.20 -18.61
N ALA A 150 -19.76 -36.65 -18.28
CA ALA A 150 -20.03 -35.21 -18.43
C ALA A 150 -19.50 -34.33 -17.27
N SER A 151 -19.45 -34.87 -16.05
CA SER A 151 -19.11 -34.10 -14.84
C SER A 151 -17.68 -33.53 -14.82
N ARG A 152 -16.75 -34.09 -15.61
CA ARG A 152 -15.36 -33.59 -15.71
C ARG A 152 -15.20 -32.29 -16.51
N LYS A 153 -16.24 -31.80 -17.20
CA LYS A 153 -16.12 -30.65 -18.12
C LYS A 153 -16.88 -29.38 -17.69
N ARG A 154 -17.62 -29.42 -16.57
CA ARG A 154 -18.40 -28.26 -16.06
C ARG A 154 -17.81 -27.56 -14.83
N GLN A 155 -16.80 -28.13 -14.16
CA GLN A 155 -16.11 -27.46 -13.03
C GLN A 155 -15.13 -26.35 -13.46
N SER A 156 -14.86 -26.17 -14.76
CA SER A 156 -13.88 -25.21 -15.27
C SER A 156 -14.40 -23.80 -15.53
N ASP A 157 -15.70 -23.53 -15.30
CA ASP A 157 -16.36 -22.29 -15.75
C ASP A 157 -16.79 -21.32 -14.63
N ASP A 158 -16.92 -21.78 -13.37
CA ASP A 158 -17.24 -20.91 -12.20
C ASP A 158 -16.05 -20.00 -11.79
N GLY A 159 -14.99 -19.97 -12.61
CA GLY A 159 -13.76 -19.22 -12.38
C GLY A 159 -13.70 -17.86 -13.07
N ILE A 160 -14.43 -17.58 -14.14
CA ILE A 160 -14.17 -16.36 -14.95
C ILE A 160 -14.75 -15.12 -14.26
N LEU A 161 -13.88 -14.29 -13.65
CA LEU A 161 -14.20 -12.92 -13.25
C LEU A 161 -14.60 -12.09 -14.48
N GLY A 162 -15.41 -11.04 -14.28
CA GLY A 162 -15.96 -10.20 -15.36
C GLY A 162 -14.94 -9.48 -16.27
N ASP A 163 -13.65 -9.53 -15.93
CA ASP A 163 -12.51 -9.08 -16.75
C ASP A 163 -11.86 -10.23 -17.58
N GLY A 164 -12.51 -11.39 -17.69
CA GLY A 164 -12.02 -12.55 -18.41
C GLY A 164 -10.94 -13.36 -17.68
N SER A 165 -10.78 -13.16 -16.36
CA SER A 165 -9.71 -13.76 -15.55
C SER A 165 -10.21 -14.96 -14.72
N GLN A 166 -9.62 -16.14 -14.92
CA GLN A 166 -10.00 -17.41 -14.28
C GLN A 166 -9.49 -17.51 -12.82
N ILE A 167 -10.39 -17.73 -11.87
CA ILE A 167 -10.08 -18.05 -10.47
C ILE A 167 -9.46 -19.44 -10.42
N ILE A 168 -8.31 -19.54 -9.78
CA ILE A 168 -7.55 -20.77 -9.54
C ILE A 168 -7.49 -21.02 -8.03
N ASN A 169 -7.76 -22.25 -7.61
CA ASN A 169 -7.32 -22.74 -6.30
C ASN A 169 -5.82 -23.10 -6.37
N ALA A 170 -4.99 -22.36 -5.63
CA ALA A 170 -3.53 -22.52 -5.61
C ALA A 170 -3.07 -23.91 -5.13
N THR A 171 -3.89 -24.62 -4.33
CA THR A 171 -3.57 -25.96 -3.81
C THR A 171 -3.67 -27.03 -4.91
N GLU A 172 -4.79 -27.04 -5.64
CA GLU A 172 -5.08 -27.97 -6.73
C GLU A 172 -4.18 -27.73 -7.96
N ASN A 173 -3.83 -26.46 -8.20
CA ASN A 173 -3.12 -26.02 -9.40
C ASN A 173 -1.71 -25.49 -9.08
N SER A 174 -1.03 -26.11 -8.10
CA SER A 174 0.31 -25.71 -7.66
C SER A 174 1.33 -25.60 -8.81
N GLN A 175 1.27 -26.49 -9.80
CA GLN A 175 2.13 -26.41 -11.00
C GLN A 175 1.85 -25.17 -11.86
N LEU A 176 0.57 -24.81 -12.06
CA LEU A 176 0.19 -23.60 -12.79
C LEU A 176 0.60 -22.33 -12.02
N ALA A 177 0.53 -22.35 -10.68
CA ALA A 177 1.06 -21.28 -9.85
C ALA A 177 2.59 -21.13 -9.99
N VAL A 178 3.33 -22.24 -9.98
CA VAL A 178 4.79 -22.27 -10.24
C VAL A 178 5.12 -21.69 -11.62
N ASP A 179 4.37 -22.05 -12.66
CA ASP A 179 4.65 -21.57 -14.02
C ASP A 179 4.22 -20.11 -14.25
N LEU A 180 3.13 -19.65 -13.62
CA LEU A 180 2.77 -18.23 -13.57
C LEU A 180 3.85 -17.41 -12.86
N ALA A 181 4.36 -17.89 -11.71
CA ALA A 181 5.45 -17.25 -10.99
C ALA A 181 6.72 -17.16 -11.84
N ARG A 182 7.16 -18.27 -12.44
CA ARG A 182 8.33 -18.32 -13.33
C ARG A 182 8.19 -17.38 -14.52
N ARG A 183 7.00 -17.29 -15.13
CA ARG A 183 6.73 -16.40 -16.26
C ARG A 183 6.82 -14.92 -15.86
N GLU A 184 6.23 -14.57 -14.72
CA GLU A 184 6.21 -13.19 -14.21
C GLU A 184 7.59 -12.74 -13.69
N ILE A 185 8.33 -13.61 -13.00
CA ILE A 185 9.72 -13.37 -12.59
C ILE A 185 10.59 -13.09 -13.84
N ARG A 186 10.57 -13.99 -14.84
CA ARG A 186 11.30 -13.79 -16.12
C ARG A 186 10.90 -12.48 -16.82
N ARG A 187 9.62 -12.09 -16.77
CA ARG A 187 9.14 -10.82 -17.34
C ARG A 187 9.72 -9.61 -16.58
N ARG A 188 9.78 -9.67 -15.25
CA ARG A 188 10.39 -8.63 -14.40
C ARG A 188 11.90 -8.53 -14.65
N ASP A 189 12.59 -9.66 -14.76
CA ASP A 189 14.03 -9.70 -15.00
C ASP A 189 14.39 -9.19 -16.40
N ALA A 190 13.62 -9.57 -17.43
CA ALA A 190 13.76 -9.02 -18.76
C ALA A 190 13.59 -7.49 -18.76
N ASN A 191 12.60 -6.96 -18.04
CA ASN A 191 12.41 -5.52 -17.89
C ASN A 191 13.54 -4.83 -17.09
N LYS A 192 14.09 -5.49 -16.05
CA LYS A 192 15.29 -4.99 -15.32
C LYS A 192 16.54 -5.00 -16.23
N GLN A 193 16.66 -5.97 -17.13
CA GLN A 193 17.80 -6.10 -18.04
C GLN A 193 17.71 -5.14 -19.23
N THR A 194 16.52 -4.84 -19.75
CA THR A 194 16.34 -3.82 -20.80
C THR A 194 16.62 -2.41 -20.30
N THR A 195 16.16 -2.03 -19.09
CA THR A 195 16.50 -0.71 -18.51
C THR A 195 18.00 -0.57 -18.24
N ARG A 196 18.66 -1.60 -17.71
CA ARG A 196 20.12 -1.63 -17.54
C ARG A 196 20.87 -1.53 -18.88
N ARG A 197 20.45 -2.26 -19.92
CA ARG A 197 21.04 -2.17 -21.27
C ARG A 197 20.80 -0.82 -21.97
N ALA A 198 19.73 -0.12 -21.62
CA ALA A 198 19.44 1.23 -22.10
C ALA A 198 20.24 2.33 -21.36
N GLY A 199 21.09 1.98 -20.38
CA GLY A 199 21.91 2.93 -19.64
C GLY A 199 21.13 3.85 -18.69
N ILE A 200 19.84 3.57 -18.44
CA ILE A 200 19.00 4.42 -17.60
C ILE A 200 19.33 4.13 -16.12
N PRO A 201 19.77 5.12 -15.32
CA PRO A 201 20.13 4.88 -13.93
C PRO A 201 18.91 4.41 -13.10
N PRO A 202 19.10 3.52 -12.11
CA PRO A 202 17.98 2.98 -11.31
C PRO A 202 17.14 4.06 -10.63
N SER A 203 17.80 5.12 -10.14
CA SER A 203 17.16 6.31 -9.57
C SER A 203 16.22 7.01 -10.57
N GLU A 204 16.57 7.08 -11.84
CA GLU A 204 15.73 7.68 -12.88
C GLU A 204 14.59 6.74 -13.29
N VAL A 205 14.77 5.42 -13.30
CA VAL A 205 13.65 4.47 -13.48
C VAL A 205 12.67 4.59 -12.30
N ALA A 206 13.17 4.75 -11.08
CA ALA A 206 12.36 4.98 -9.89
C ALA A 206 11.68 6.37 -9.90
N SER A 207 12.36 7.42 -10.38
CA SER A 207 11.78 8.77 -10.51
C SER A 207 10.76 8.87 -11.65
N ARG A 208 10.99 8.22 -12.80
CA ARG A 208 10.00 8.10 -13.89
C ARG A 208 8.77 7.28 -13.48
N ARG A 209 8.89 6.39 -12.48
CA ARG A 209 7.74 5.74 -11.81
C ARG A 209 7.07 6.62 -10.74
N ARG A 210 7.79 7.60 -10.17
CA ARG A 210 7.28 8.58 -9.21
C ARG A 210 6.76 9.88 -9.86
N GLY A 211 6.91 10.06 -11.17
CA GLY A 211 6.65 11.32 -11.85
C GLY A 211 5.84 11.21 -13.14
N ILE A 212 4.53 11.43 -13.04
CA ILE A 212 3.72 12.03 -14.12
C ILE A 212 3.25 13.40 -13.62
N VAL A 213 4.16 14.37 -13.56
CA VAL A 213 3.85 15.82 -13.43
C VAL A 213 4.92 16.64 -14.16
N VAL A 214 4.52 17.30 -15.25
CA VAL A 214 5.14 18.42 -16.00
C VAL A 214 3.95 19.02 -16.80
N ASP A 215 3.62 20.31 -16.93
CA ASP A 215 4.07 21.64 -16.46
C ASP A 215 2.80 22.50 -16.21
N ASP A 216 2.77 23.69 -15.58
CA ASP A 216 3.64 24.40 -14.62
C ASP A 216 2.79 25.54 -13.98
N SER A 217 3.20 26.06 -12.82
CA SER A 217 3.19 27.52 -12.52
C SER A 217 3.87 27.80 -11.17
N HIS A 218 5.04 28.45 -11.21
CA HIS A 218 5.84 28.79 -10.04
C HIS A 218 5.15 29.67 -8.98
N ALA A 219 5.25 29.25 -7.71
CA ALA A 219 5.44 30.14 -6.56
C ALA A 219 6.21 29.37 -5.47
N ALA A 220 7.36 29.89 -5.04
CA ALA A 220 8.25 29.21 -4.10
C ALA A 220 8.02 29.67 -2.65
N GLU A 221 7.95 28.76 -1.69
CA GLU A 221 8.29 29.06 -0.31
C GLU A 221 8.73 27.81 0.51
N SER A 222 9.80 28.02 1.30
CA SER A 222 10.44 27.14 2.30
C SER A 222 10.15 25.63 2.30
N GLY A 223 11.19 24.84 2.01
CA GLY A 223 11.16 23.39 2.23
C GLY A 223 11.15 23.01 3.72
N TYR A 224 10.32 22.03 4.06
CA TYR A 224 10.41 21.25 5.30
C TYR A 224 10.70 19.79 4.93
N ASP A 225 11.79 19.26 5.48
CA ASP A 225 12.35 17.96 5.11
C ASP A 225 11.55 16.82 5.76
N GLN A 226 10.66 16.19 4.99
CA GLN A 226 9.69 15.20 5.49
C GLN A 226 10.30 13.79 5.61
N ALA A 227 11.44 13.69 6.29
CA ALA A 227 12.20 12.44 6.46
C ALA A 227 12.12 11.83 7.88
N ASP A 228 11.60 12.54 8.87
CA ASP A 228 11.75 12.14 10.29
C ASP A 228 10.60 11.25 10.84
N GLY A 229 9.43 11.23 10.20
CA GLY A 229 8.25 10.50 10.70
C GLY A 229 8.40 8.97 10.79
N VAL A 230 9.37 8.37 10.08
CA VAL A 230 9.66 6.93 10.14
C VAL A 230 10.77 6.61 11.14
N ARG A 231 11.62 7.60 11.48
CA ARG A 231 12.74 7.46 12.43
C ARG A 231 12.31 7.45 13.89
N GLU A 232 11.08 7.86 14.18
CA GLU A 232 10.57 7.92 15.55
C GLU A 232 9.94 6.60 16.02
N VAL A 233 9.31 5.83 15.12
CA VAL A 233 8.69 4.54 15.45
C VAL A 233 9.75 3.48 15.82
N GLY A 234 10.84 3.39 15.05
CA GLY A 234 11.94 2.45 15.35
C GLY A 234 12.72 2.79 16.63
N ARG A 235 12.69 4.05 17.07
CA ARG A 235 13.44 4.52 18.25
C ARG A 235 12.76 4.18 19.58
N GLN A 236 11.47 3.82 19.56
CA GLN A 236 10.68 3.51 20.76
C GLN A 236 10.78 2.03 21.18
N LEU A 237 11.28 1.14 20.32
CA LEU A 237 11.36 -0.31 20.59
C LEU A 237 12.65 -0.77 21.30
N TYR A 238 13.75 0.01 21.24
CA TYR A 238 15.07 -0.41 21.73
C TYR A 238 15.86 0.72 22.43
N GLY A 239 15.36 1.24 23.56
CA GLY A 239 16.04 2.39 24.19
C GLY A 239 15.60 2.80 25.59
N HIS A 240 15.65 1.92 26.59
CA HIS A 240 15.46 2.30 27.99
C HIS A 240 16.61 1.84 28.90
N GLN A 241 17.70 2.62 28.95
CA GLN A 241 18.50 2.96 30.16
C GLN A 241 19.82 3.66 29.80
N ARG A 242 19.97 4.93 30.23
CA ARG A 242 20.93 5.41 31.26
C ARG A 242 21.23 6.90 31.08
N ARG A 243 21.23 7.65 32.19
CA ARG A 243 21.65 9.07 32.26
C ARG A 243 23.17 9.18 32.12
N GLU A 244 23.67 10.27 31.51
CA GLU A 244 24.23 11.40 32.29
C GLU A 244 24.61 12.62 31.43
N SER A 245 24.67 13.77 32.08
CA SER A 245 25.04 15.09 31.57
C SER A 245 26.56 15.26 31.44
N VAL A 246 27.05 16.14 30.54
CA VAL A 246 28.08 17.17 30.81
C VAL A 246 28.19 18.15 29.63
N SER A 247 28.81 19.31 29.89
CA SER A 247 28.83 20.55 29.09
C SER A 247 29.54 20.51 27.74
N ASN A 248 29.07 21.37 26.83
CA ASN A 248 29.70 21.72 25.56
C ASN A 248 30.62 22.95 25.67
N GLN A 249 31.88 22.87 25.17
CA GLN A 249 32.57 24.00 24.52
C GLN A 249 33.92 23.61 23.87
N LYS A 250 34.11 24.00 22.57
CA LYS A 250 35.39 24.33 21.88
C LYS A 250 36.39 23.15 21.60
N THR A 251 37.20 23.09 20.53
CA THR A 251 37.44 23.90 19.30
C THR A 251 38.33 23.09 18.29
N GLY A 252 38.33 23.46 16.99
CA GLY A 252 39.32 23.02 15.95
C GLY A 252 38.72 22.08 14.88
N GLN A 253 38.74 22.34 13.55
CA GLN A 253 39.89 22.41 12.59
C GLN A 253 40.79 21.15 12.64
N ARG A 254 41.10 20.38 11.58
CA ARG A 254 40.94 20.39 10.10
C ARG A 254 40.91 18.90 9.60
N GLY A 255 40.66 18.52 8.33
CA GLY A 255 40.30 19.24 7.09
C GLY A 255 40.97 18.66 5.81
N GLY A 256 40.19 18.25 4.80
CA GLY A 256 40.60 17.60 3.53
C GLY A 256 39.76 16.33 3.25
N ASP A 257 39.44 15.91 2.02
CA ASP A 257 39.67 16.51 0.69
C ASP A 257 38.61 15.96 -0.30
N GLY A 258 38.19 16.72 -1.32
CA GLY A 258 37.14 16.28 -2.25
C GLY A 258 36.51 17.37 -3.13
N HIS A 259 36.64 17.21 -4.45
CA HIS A 259 36.33 18.26 -5.45
C HIS A 259 34.84 18.62 -5.55
N ALA A 260 34.51 19.91 -5.41
CA ALA A 260 33.19 20.48 -5.66
C ALA A 260 33.25 21.53 -6.78
N TYR A 261 32.24 21.54 -7.66
CA TYR A 261 32.13 22.52 -8.75
C TYR A 261 31.94 23.94 -8.21
N HIS A 262 32.65 24.90 -8.80
CA HIS A 262 32.65 26.29 -8.35
C HIS A 262 31.55 27.10 -9.06
N TYR A 263 30.62 27.67 -8.29
CA TYR A 263 29.60 28.60 -8.77
C TYR A 263 29.95 30.03 -8.33
N PRO A 264 29.84 31.06 -9.20
CA PRO A 264 30.18 32.43 -8.83
C PRO A 264 29.20 32.99 -7.78
N SER A 265 29.75 33.60 -6.72
CA SER A 265 28.97 34.16 -5.62
C SER A 265 28.26 35.46 -6.02
N VAL A 266 26.96 35.54 -5.76
CA VAL A 266 26.16 36.77 -5.91
C VAL A 266 26.35 37.66 -4.68
N PRO A 267 26.51 38.99 -4.81
CA PRO A 267 26.61 39.91 -3.68
C PRO A 267 25.39 39.87 -2.76
N ASN A 268 25.62 40.07 -1.47
CA ASN A 268 24.58 39.99 -0.45
C ASN A 268 23.96 41.38 -0.20
N ARG A 269 22.66 41.53 -0.47
CA ARG A 269 21.79 42.69 -0.14
C ARG A 269 22.39 44.10 -0.37
N GLU A 270 22.09 44.67 -1.53
CA GLU A 270 22.04 46.13 -1.67
C GLU A 270 20.70 46.68 -1.12
N HIS A 271 20.75 47.82 -0.46
CA HIS A 271 19.59 48.49 0.12
C HIS A 271 18.75 49.22 -0.95
N THR A 272 17.43 49.13 -0.85
CA THR A 272 16.43 50.12 -1.31
C THR A 272 16.79 50.95 -2.55
N MET A 273 16.38 50.51 -3.75
CA MET A 273 16.22 51.41 -4.89
C MET A 273 14.91 52.20 -4.74
N ASP A 274 15.04 53.51 -4.63
CA ASP A 274 13.96 54.46 -4.31
C ASP A 274 13.26 54.94 -5.59
N TRP A 275 12.00 54.51 -5.80
CA TRP A 275 11.19 54.91 -6.97
C TRP A 275 10.44 56.21 -6.70
N ASN A 276 11.16 57.32 -6.92
CA ASN A 276 10.67 58.67 -6.68
C ASN A 276 9.44 59.00 -7.56
N SER A 277 8.24 58.80 -7.00
CA SER A 277 6.94 59.00 -7.66
C SER A 277 6.25 60.22 -7.04
N PRO A 278 5.85 61.24 -7.83
CA PRO A 278 5.29 62.47 -7.27
C PRO A 278 3.90 62.23 -6.62
N PRO A 279 3.59 62.89 -5.50
CA PRO A 279 2.38 62.63 -4.73
C PRO A 279 1.12 63.14 -5.45
N LEU A 280 0.14 62.25 -5.63
CA LEU A 280 -1.22 62.62 -6.05
C LEU A 280 -1.95 63.31 -4.90
N GLN A 281 -2.33 64.57 -5.10
CA GLN A 281 -3.15 65.32 -4.15
C GLN A 281 -4.62 64.85 -4.18
N PRO A 282 -5.33 64.87 -3.04
CA PRO A 282 -6.75 64.50 -2.99
C PRO A 282 -7.65 65.60 -3.60
N THR A 283 -8.33 65.29 -4.70
CA THR A 283 -9.38 66.15 -5.27
C THR A 283 -10.76 65.85 -4.65
N PRO A 284 -11.62 66.86 -4.43
CA PRO A 284 -12.91 66.72 -3.75
C PRO A 284 -13.97 65.95 -4.56
N PRO A 285 -15.04 65.46 -3.90
CA PRO A 285 -16.06 64.63 -4.55
C PRO A 285 -16.98 65.43 -5.48
N LEU A 286 -17.32 64.84 -6.62
CA LEU A 286 -18.33 65.33 -7.56
C LEU A 286 -19.42 64.26 -7.77
N PRO A 287 -20.67 64.65 -8.09
CA PRO A 287 -21.86 63.90 -7.72
C PRO A 287 -22.16 62.65 -8.55
N GLU A 288 -22.90 61.76 -7.90
CA GLU A 288 -23.26 60.40 -8.33
C GLU A 288 -24.23 60.40 -9.53
N MET A 289 -23.69 60.36 -10.75
CA MET A 289 -24.49 60.13 -11.97
C MET A 289 -24.48 58.64 -12.36
N ILE A 290 -25.67 58.04 -12.28
CA ILE A 290 -25.97 56.68 -12.74
C ILE A 290 -25.50 56.51 -14.21
N ARG A 291 -24.51 55.62 -14.43
CA ARG A 291 -24.11 55.17 -15.76
C ARG A 291 -23.97 53.65 -15.78
N GLN A 292 -24.98 52.99 -16.35
CA GLN A 292 -24.87 51.57 -16.70
C GLN A 292 -23.76 51.40 -17.76
N PRO A 293 -22.92 50.35 -17.67
CA PRO A 293 -21.93 50.07 -18.71
C PRO A 293 -22.63 49.65 -20.01
N PRO A 294 -22.13 50.06 -21.19
CA PRO A 294 -22.75 49.72 -22.47
C PRO A 294 -22.69 48.22 -22.76
N ALA A 295 -23.71 47.70 -23.46
CA ALA A 295 -23.79 46.30 -23.82
C ALA A 295 -22.62 45.87 -24.75
N ARG A 296 -22.09 44.66 -24.53
CA ARG A 296 -21.06 44.08 -25.41
C ARG A 296 -21.62 43.86 -26.83
N PRO A 297 -20.90 44.25 -27.89
CA PRO A 297 -21.29 43.91 -29.26
C PRO A 297 -21.21 42.40 -29.49
N ALA A 298 -22.09 41.89 -30.36
CA ALA A 298 -22.13 40.47 -30.73
C ALA A 298 -20.87 40.05 -31.51
N LYS A 299 -20.41 38.82 -31.30
CA LYS A 299 -19.23 38.28 -31.98
C LYS A 299 -19.63 37.71 -33.35
N GLU A 300 -19.09 38.28 -34.42
CA GLU A 300 -19.32 37.80 -35.78
C GLU A 300 -18.75 36.38 -35.97
N ALA A 301 -19.49 35.54 -36.70
CA ALA A 301 -19.09 34.19 -37.02
C ALA A 301 -18.28 34.16 -38.32
N PHE A 302 -17.00 33.77 -38.25
CA PHE A 302 -16.17 33.57 -39.43
C PHE A 302 -16.54 32.27 -40.16
N GLU A 303 -17.06 32.37 -41.39
CA GLU A 303 -17.12 31.21 -42.31
C GLU A 303 -15.71 30.77 -42.70
N THR A 304 -15.21 29.67 -42.12
CA THR A 304 -13.95 29.04 -42.50
C THR A 304 -14.11 28.08 -43.69
N LYS A 305 -14.39 28.64 -44.88
CA LYS A 305 -14.18 27.92 -46.14
C LYS A 305 -12.69 27.83 -46.46
N ALA A 306 -12.04 26.78 -45.95
CA ALA A 306 -10.66 26.47 -46.31
C ALA A 306 -10.57 26.06 -47.80
N PRO A 307 -9.61 26.59 -48.58
CA PRO A 307 -9.42 26.19 -49.98
C PRO A 307 -8.83 24.78 -50.09
N ALA A 308 -9.16 24.08 -51.18
CA ALA A 308 -8.68 22.72 -51.42
C ALA A 308 -7.15 22.68 -51.67
N LEU A 309 -6.48 21.74 -51.02
CA LEU A 309 -5.04 21.50 -51.20
C LEU A 309 -4.75 20.84 -52.56
N PRO A 310 -3.60 21.15 -53.21
CA PRO A 310 -3.24 20.58 -54.50
C PRO A 310 -2.94 19.06 -54.40
N PRO A 311 -3.16 18.29 -55.47
CA PRO A 311 -2.93 16.85 -55.48
C PRO A 311 -1.43 16.53 -55.38
N LYS A 312 -1.08 15.54 -54.55
CA LYS A 312 0.28 14.99 -54.48
C LYS A 312 0.60 14.16 -55.74
N PRO A 313 1.87 14.13 -56.21
CA PRO A 313 2.29 13.22 -57.27
C PRO A 313 2.06 11.75 -56.90
N HIS A 314 1.68 10.93 -57.87
CA HIS A 314 1.53 9.49 -57.72
C HIS A 314 2.89 8.78 -57.72
N ASP A 315 3.25 8.14 -56.60
CA ASP A 315 4.24 7.05 -56.58
C ASP A 315 3.53 5.70 -56.77
N PRO A 316 3.96 4.84 -57.72
CA PRO A 316 3.32 3.55 -57.97
C PRO A 316 3.91 2.46 -57.07
N ARG A 317 3.24 2.10 -55.96
CA ARG A 317 3.56 0.88 -55.20
C ARG A 317 2.30 0.18 -54.68
N PRO A 318 2.23 -1.18 -54.70
CA PRO A 318 0.97 -1.90 -54.48
C PRO A 318 0.40 -1.78 -53.06
N SER A 319 -0.91 -1.87 -52.96
CA SER A 319 -1.69 -1.78 -51.72
C SER A 319 -1.44 -2.94 -50.75
N THR A 320 -0.78 -2.65 -49.64
CA THR A 320 -0.85 -3.47 -48.41
C THR A 320 -1.96 -2.97 -47.49
N PRO A 321 -2.78 -3.84 -46.87
CA PRO A 321 -3.83 -3.40 -45.95
C PRO A 321 -3.21 -2.69 -44.73
N SER A 322 -3.71 -1.49 -44.42
CA SER A 322 -3.18 -0.66 -43.35
C SER A 322 -3.48 -1.27 -41.98
N LEU A 323 -2.47 -1.90 -41.38
CA LEU A 323 -2.50 -2.26 -39.97
C LEU A 323 -2.50 -0.98 -39.14
N LYS A 324 -3.55 -0.80 -38.32
CA LYS A 324 -3.56 0.26 -37.31
C LYS A 324 -2.30 0.12 -36.43
N PRO A 325 -1.61 1.23 -36.10
CA PRO A 325 -0.50 1.13 -35.16
C PRO A 325 -1.01 0.54 -33.85
N PRO A 326 -0.30 -0.43 -33.24
CA PRO A 326 -0.73 -0.99 -31.98
C PRO A 326 -0.75 0.12 -30.93
N SER A 327 -1.89 0.26 -30.24
CA SER A 327 -1.92 1.00 -28.98
C SER A 327 -0.85 0.44 -28.04
N PRO A 328 -0.22 1.27 -27.19
CA PRO A 328 0.70 0.76 -26.18
C PRO A 328 -0.06 -0.32 -25.38
N PRO A 329 0.55 -1.50 -25.13
CA PRO A 329 -0.14 -2.55 -24.42
C PRO A 329 -0.45 -2.04 -23.01
N HIS A 330 -1.73 -1.78 -22.75
CA HIS A 330 -2.25 -1.81 -21.39
C HIS A 330 -1.74 -3.11 -20.75
N PRO A 331 -1.25 -3.08 -19.50
CA PRO A 331 -0.76 -4.28 -18.85
C PRO A 331 -1.93 -5.28 -18.83
N ALA A 332 -1.84 -6.31 -19.66
CA ALA A 332 -2.90 -7.29 -19.78
C ALA A 332 -3.14 -7.88 -18.39
N ALA A 333 -4.34 -7.71 -17.86
CA ALA A 333 -4.75 -8.33 -16.63
C ALA A 333 -4.38 -9.81 -16.71
N SER A 334 -3.75 -10.32 -15.65
CA SER A 334 -3.39 -11.74 -15.62
C SER A 334 -4.67 -12.53 -15.80
N LYS A 335 -4.76 -13.36 -16.85
CA LYS A 335 -5.91 -14.24 -17.16
C LYS A 335 -6.33 -15.19 -16.04
N TYR A 336 -5.70 -15.08 -14.87
CA TYR A 336 -5.80 -15.93 -13.72
C TYR A 336 -5.71 -15.11 -12.43
N THR A 337 -6.48 -15.49 -11.41
CA THR A 337 -6.40 -14.96 -10.04
C THR A 337 -6.47 -16.10 -9.03
N PHE A 338 -5.81 -16.00 -7.88
CA PHE A 338 -5.83 -17.01 -6.83
C PHE A 338 -6.86 -16.68 -5.76
N GLN A 339 -7.66 -17.68 -5.39
CA GLN A 339 -8.66 -17.55 -4.32
C GLN A 339 -8.01 -17.72 -2.93
N PRO A 340 -8.27 -16.81 -1.98
CA PRO A 340 -7.99 -17.04 -0.56
C PRO A 340 -8.62 -18.36 -0.10
N THR A 341 -7.79 -19.30 0.38
CA THR A 341 -8.23 -20.65 0.79
C THR A 341 -8.41 -20.76 2.31
N ALA A 342 -7.88 -19.81 3.08
CA ALA A 342 -7.97 -19.75 4.53
C ALA A 342 -8.44 -18.37 5.00
N THR A 343 -8.91 -18.31 6.25
CA THR A 343 -9.29 -17.07 6.94
C THR A 343 -8.53 -16.95 8.26
N THR A 344 -8.48 -15.75 8.82
CA THR A 344 -8.19 -15.56 10.24
C THR A 344 -9.34 -16.11 11.10
N GLU A 345 -9.10 -16.20 12.40
CA GLU A 345 -10.07 -16.57 13.42
C GLU A 345 -11.26 -15.59 13.46
N GLY A 346 -11.01 -14.31 13.14
CA GLY A 346 -12.03 -13.27 12.94
C GLY A 346 -12.77 -13.33 11.60
N GLY A 347 -12.51 -14.35 10.77
CA GLY A 347 -13.17 -14.55 9.47
C GLY A 347 -12.62 -13.71 8.32
N SER A 348 -11.50 -12.98 8.50
CA SER A 348 -10.89 -12.19 7.42
C SER A 348 -10.11 -13.09 6.44
N PRO A 349 -10.27 -12.96 5.11
CA PRO A 349 -9.60 -13.85 4.15
C PRO A 349 -8.10 -13.60 4.06
N LEU A 350 -7.31 -14.68 4.06
CA LEU A 350 -5.84 -14.65 3.90
C LEU A 350 -5.45 -15.12 2.49
N ARG A 351 -4.68 -14.31 1.76
CA ARG A 351 -4.13 -14.70 0.45
C ARG A 351 -3.16 -15.88 0.61
N THR A 352 -3.11 -16.75 -0.40
CA THR A 352 -2.21 -17.91 -0.36
C THR A 352 -0.75 -17.47 -0.41
N VAL A 353 0.05 -17.95 0.55
CA VAL A 353 1.52 -17.82 0.55
C VAL A 353 2.13 -19.09 -0.03
N LEU A 354 2.93 -18.95 -1.08
CA LEU A 354 3.60 -20.04 -1.77
C LEU A 354 5.07 -20.11 -1.35
N LEU A 355 5.40 -21.16 -0.61
CA LEU A 355 6.71 -21.41 0.00
C LEU A 355 7.54 -22.39 -0.85
N PRO A 356 8.77 -22.04 -1.28
CA PRO A 356 9.66 -22.99 -1.94
C PRO A 356 10.15 -24.06 -0.94
N PRO A 357 9.89 -25.36 -1.15
CA PRO A 357 10.23 -26.41 -0.17
C PRO A 357 11.74 -26.60 0.04
N LYS A 358 12.57 -26.12 -0.90
CA LYS A 358 14.04 -26.10 -0.79
C LYS A 358 14.57 -24.94 0.07
N LEU A 359 13.75 -23.95 0.42
CA LEU A 359 14.19 -22.77 1.19
C LEU A 359 14.72 -23.16 2.56
N ARG A 360 13.94 -23.94 3.32
CA ARG A 360 14.31 -24.41 4.67
C ARG A 360 15.63 -25.19 4.74
N PRO A 361 15.87 -26.26 3.94
CA PRO A 361 17.16 -26.96 3.99
C PRO A 361 18.33 -26.09 3.53
N THR A 362 18.13 -25.16 2.58
CA THR A 362 19.18 -24.20 2.21
C THR A 362 19.48 -23.21 3.33
N PHE A 363 18.45 -22.69 4.01
CA PHE A 363 18.62 -21.83 5.20
C PHE A 363 19.39 -22.55 6.31
N LEU A 364 19.01 -23.79 6.63
CA LEU A 364 19.70 -24.59 7.66
C LEU A 364 21.19 -24.80 7.33
N ASN A 365 21.57 -24.97 6.06
CA ASN A 365 22.97 -25.06 5.66
C ASN A 365 23.72 -23.73 5.81
N LEU A 366 23.07 -22.59 5.62
CA LEU A 366 23.65 -21.24 5.76
C LEU A 366 23.74 -20.77 7.22
N ALA A 367 22.89 -21.33 8.09
CA ALA A 367 22.87 -21.14 9.54
C ALA A 367 23.68 -22.20 10.30
N GLU A 368 24.26 -23.21 9.60
CA GLU A 368 24.96 -24.33 10.23
C GLU A 368 26.12 -23.90 11.14
N PRO A 369 27.01 -22.95 10.77
CA PRO A 369 28.12 -22.55 11.64
C PRO A 369 27.66 -21.96 12.98
N ASN A 370 26.61 -21.15 12.96
CA ASN A 370 25.99 -20.60 14.17
C ASN A 370 25.26 -21.71 14.96
N THR A 371 24.52 -22.58 14.28
CA THR A 371 23.76 -23.68 14.88
C THR A 371 24.66 -24.70 15.59
N ALA A 372 25.86 -24.95 15.04
CA ALA A 372 26.89 -25.77 15.66
C ALA A 372 27.44 -25.14 16.96
N LEU A 373 27.61 -23.82 16.96
CA LEU A 373 28.02 -23.01 18.12
C LEU A 373 26.86 -22.71 19.11
N ASN A 374 25.67 -23.28 18.89
CA ASN A 374 24.46 -23.02 19.67
C ASN A 374 24.07 -21.53 19.69
N LEU A 375 24.13 -20.89 18.52
CA LEU A 375 23.69 -19.53 18.25
C LEU A 375 22.53 -19.54 17.25
N GLU A 376 21.48 -18.78 17.52
CA GLU A 376 20.36 -18.61 16.60
C GLU A 376 20.77 -17.81 15.36
N THR A 377 20.06 -18.00 14.27
CA THR A 377 20.21 -17.20 13.04
C THR A 377 18.83 -16.93 12.49
N CYS A 378 18.58 -15.72 12.01
CA CYS A 378 17.37 -15.34 11.30
C CYS A 378 17.64 -15.03 9.82
N GLY A 379 16.59 -15.16 9.01
CA GLY A 379 16.51 -14.74 7.63
C GLY A 379 15.12 -14.20 7.33
N ILE A 380 15.05 -13.29 6.36
CA ILE A 380 13.81 -12.61 5.97
C ILE A 380 13.27 -13.24 4.69
N LEU A 381 11.97 -13.52 4.69
CA LEU A 381 11.27 -14.14 3.57
C LEU A 381 10.73 -13.01 2.69
N CYS A 382 11.33 -12.83 1.52
CA CYS A 382 10.98 -11.76 0.59
C CYS A 382 10.40 -12.32 -0.71
N GLY A 383 9.50 -11.57 -1.33
CA GLY A 383 8.74 -12.10 -2.46
C GLY A 383 7.95 -11.06 -3.23
N THR A 384 7.04 -11.55 -4.07
CA THR A 384 6.19 -10.70 -4.92
C THR A 384 4.74 -11.17 -4.94
N ILE A 385 3.78 -10.23 -4.98
CA ILE A 385 2.39 -10.55 -5.32
C ILE A 385 2.28 -10.80 -6.82
N ILE A 386 1.58 -11.89 -7.18
CA ILE A 386 1.21 -12.26 -8.54
C ILE A 386 -0.21 -12.82 -8.48
N SER A 387 -1.14 -12.28 -9.26
CA SER A 387 -2.50 -12.83 -9.38
C SER A 387 -3.19 -13.09 -8.03
N ASN A 388 -3.09 -12.17 -7.06
CA ASN A 388 -3.64 -12.31 -5.70
C ASN A 388 -3.05 -13.43 -4.80
N ALA A 389 -1.93 -14.05 -5.19
CA ALA A 389 -1.11 -14.90 -4.30
C ALA A 389 0.26 -14.27 -4.02
N LEU A 390 0.84 -14.63 -2.87
CA LEU A 390 2.13 -14.18 -2.36
C LEU A 390 3.19 -15.25 -2.67
N PHE A 391 4.20 -14.92 -3.47
CA PHE A 391 5.25 -15.85 -3.86
C PHE A 391 6.56 -15.49 -3.19
N ILE A 392 7.02 -16.32 -2.24
CA ILE A 392 8.34 -16.18 -1.64
C ILE A 392 9.37 -16.58 -2.70
N SER A 393 10.27 -15.65 -3.02
CA SER A 393 11.26 -15.80 -4.09
C SER A 393 12.68 -15.43 -3.66
N HIS A 394 12.86 -14.83 -2.49
CA HIS A 394 14.15 -14.44 -1.93
C HIS A 394 14.23 -14.84 -0.45
N LEU A 395 15.35 -15.42 -0.06
CA LEU A 395 15.77 -15.59 1.33
C LEU A 395 16.91 -14.61 1.57
N ILE A 396 16.67 -13.57 2.38
CA ILE A 396 17.67 -12.54 2.68
C ILE A 396 18.22 -12.80 4.09
N LEU A 397 19.54 -12.88 4.24
CA LEU A 397 20.21 -13.00 5.54
C LEU A 397 20.78 -11.63 5.92
N PRO A 398 20.09 -10.84 6.77
CA PRO A 398 20.58 -9.55 7.23
C PRO A 398 21.77 -9.69 8.19
N ASP A 399 22.58 -8.63 8.26
CA ASP A 399 23.59 -8.41 9.31
C ASP A 399 22.90 -8.40 10.69
N GLN A 400 23.29 -9.30 11.59
CA GLN A 400 22.50 -9.66 12.79
C GLN A 400 23.39 -10.00 14.00
N THR A 401 22.84 -9.82 15.20
CA THR A 401 23.46 -10.24 16.46
C THR A 401 22.82 -11.54 16.94
N SER A 402 23.60 -12.61 16.95
CA SER A 402 23.17 -13.95 17.33
C SER A 402 23.52 -14.27 18.78
N THR A 403 22.56 -14.81 19.53
CA THR A 403 22.74 -15.40 20.87
C THR A 403 22.12 -16.81 20.89
N PRO A 404 22.24 -17.59 21.97
CA PRO A 404 21.58 -18.89 22.07
C PRO A 404 20.04 -18.89 22.10
N GLU A 405 19.40 -17.72 22.31
CA GLU A 405 17.95 -17.58 22.47
C GLU A 405 17.37 -16.37 21.70
N THR A 406 18.20 -15.63 20.96
CA THR A 406 17.77 -14.49 20.13
C THR A 406 18.64 -14.33 18.87
N CYS A 407 18.04 -13.85 17.79
CA CYS A 407 18.73 -13.47 16.55
C CYS A 407 18.19 -12.14 16.02
N ASP A 408 18.77 -11.05 16.51
CA ASP A 408 18.26 -9.69 16.27
C ASP A 408 18.98 -9.02 15.11
N THR A 409 18.23 -8.43 14.17
CA THR A 409 18.83 -7.67 13.07
C THR A 409 19.56 -6.43 13.60
N THR A 410 20.72 -6.13 13.03
CA THR A 410 21.44 -4.89 13.34
C THR A 410 20.82 -3.72 12.60
N ALA A 411 20.98 -2.50 13.11
CA ALA A 411 20.56 -1.30 12.39
C ALA A 411 21.24 -1.15 11.01
N SER A 412 22.45 -1.71 10.81
CA SER A 412 23.07 -1.81 9.48
C SER A 412 22.36 -2.83 8.58
N GLY A 413 21.99 -3.99 9.13
CA GLY A 413 21.25 -5.04 8.45
C GLY A 413 19.87 -4.60 7.99
N ASP A 414 19.10 -3.93 8.85
CA ASP A 414 17.76 -3.43 8.53
C ASP A 414 17.77 -2.39 7.41
N ASN A 415 18.72 -1.45 7.43
CA ASN A 415 18.86 -0.46 6.36
C ASN A 415 19.24 -1.13 5.02
N ALA A 416 20.21 -2.05 5.03
CA ALA A 416 20.61 -2.79 3.83
C ALA A 416 19.48 -3.69 3.28
N LEU A 417 18.70 -4.32 4.17
CA LEU A 417 17.50 -5.09 3.84
C LEU A 417 16.45 -4.19 3.18
N PHE A 418 16.17 -3.01 3.76
CA PHE A 418 15.20 -2.05 3.23
C PHE A 418 15.60 -1.57 1.83
N ASP A 419 16.85 -1.12 1.66
CA ASP A 419 17.38 -0.66 0.38
C ASP A 419 17.29 -1.76 -0.68
N TYR A 420 17.72 -3.00 -0.34
CA TYR A 420 17.62 -4.14 -1.25
C TYR A 420 16.16 -4.47 -1.62
N CYS A 421 15.24 -4.51 -0.65
CA CYS A 421 13.82 -4.79 -0.92
C CYS A 421 13.19 -3.73 -1.82
N SER A 422 13.49 -2.45 -1.57
CA SER A 422 13.03 -1.30 -2.35
C SER A 422 13.50 -1.39 -3.80
N ASP A 423 14.80 -1.55 -4.03
CA ASP A 423 15.40 -1.66 -5.37
C ASP A 423 14.92 -2.92 -6.12
N ALA A 424 14.85 -4.06 -5.43
CA ALA A 424 14.40 -5.31 -6.01
C ALA A 424 12.88 -5.34 -6.29
N ASN A 425 12.12 -4.43 -5.67
CA ASN A 425 10.65 -4.37 -5.64
C ASN A 425 10.04 -5.63 -4.97
N LEU A 426 10.55 -5.96 -3.78
CA LEU A 426 10.14 -7.10 -2.97
C LEU A 426 9.30 -6.67 -1.78
N LEU A 427 8.36 -7.53 -1.41
CA LEU A 427 7.58 -7.43 -0.19
C LEU A 427 8.18 -8.37 0.85
N VAL A 428 8.26 -7.91 2.10
CA VAL A 428 8.57 -8.77 3.25
C VAL A 428 7.31 -9.57 3.59
N MET A 429 7.43 -10.89 3.59
CA MET A 429 6.33 -11.86 3.76
C MET A 429 6.43 -12.65 5.06
N GLY A 430 7.40 -12.33 5.91
CA GLY A 430 7.69 -13.05 7.14
C GLY A 430 9.18 -13.29 7.32
N TRP A 431 9.50 -14.23 8.19
CA TRP A 431 10.86 -14.53 8.63
C TRP A 431 11.04 -16.03 8.92
N ILE A 432 12.29 -16.45 8.99
CA ILE A 432 12.71 -17.82 9.30
C ILE A 432 13.88 -17.77 10.30
N HIS A 433 13.85 -18.58 11.35
CA HIS A 433 14.95 -18.66 12.31
C HIS A 433 15.25 -20.07 12.79
N THR A 434 16.42 -20.25 13.41
CA THR A 434 16.85 -21.50 14.04
C THR A 434 16.66 -21.48 15.55
N HIS A 435 16.18 -22.59 16.10
CA HIS A 435 16.31 -22.96 17.52
C HIS A 435 17.38 -24.07 17.62
N PRO A 436 18.66 -23.75 17.91
CA PRO A 436 19.74 -24.74 17.90
C PRO A 436 19.57 -25.85 18.94
N SER A 437 19.00 -25.54 20.12
CA SER A 437 18.80 -26.50 21.21
C SER A 437 17.36 -26.59 21.73
N GLN A 438 16.50 -25.64 21.39
CA GLN A 438 15.11 -25.53 21.83
C GLN A 438 14.17 -26.30 20.87
N THR A 439 12.98 -26.67 21.37
CA THR A 439 11.94 -27.32 20.57
C THR A 439 11.35 -26.36 19.53
N CYS A 440 10.54 -26.87 18.60
CA CYS A 440 9.87 -26.05 17.59
C CYS A 440 8.58 -25.40 18.14
N PHE A 441 8.67 -24.13 18.55
CA PHE A 441 7.55 -23.30 19.02
C PHE A 441 7.87 -21.82 18.76
N LEU A 442 6.92 -20.91 18.92
CA LEU A 442 7.22 -19.47 19.00
C LEU A 442 7.50 -19.05 20.45
N SER A 443 8.71 -18.56 20.71
CA SER A 443 9.10 -17.96 21.98
C SER A 443 8.32 -16.67 22.27
N SER A 444 8.36 -16.18 23.52
CA SER A 444 7.80 -14.86 23.86
C SER A 444 8.37 -13.76 22.95
N ARG A 445 9.68 -13.77 22.67
CA ARG A 445 10.30 -12.83 21.72
C ARG A 445 9.77 -13.00 20.31
N ASP A 446 9.61 -14.24 19.84
CA ASP A 446 9.17 -14.54 18.48
C ASP A 446 7.73 -14.09 18.23
N LEU A 447 6.86 -14.17 19.25
CA LEU A 447 5.50 -13.63 19.18
C LEU A 447 5.51 -12.12 18.94
N HIS A 448 6.31 -11.37 19.72
CA HIS A 448 6.45 -9.91 19.56
C HIS A 448 7.05 -9.53 18.20
N THR A 449 8.11 -10.22 17.76
CA THR A 449 8.70 -10.05 16.43
C THR A 449 7.68 -10.34 15.32
N SER A 450 6.93 -11.44 15.43
CA SER A 450 5.91 -11.84 14.44
C SER A 450 4.72 -10.87 14.39
N ALA A 451 4.33 -10.27 15.53
CA ALA A 451 3.29 -9.25 15.57
C ALA A 451 3.65 -8.03 14.71
N GLY A 452 4.92 -7.58 14.74
CA GLY A 452 5.40 -6.49 13.87
C GLY A 452 5.20 -6.80 12.38
N TYR A 453 5.59 -8.00 11.94
CA TYR A 453 5.37 -8.42 10.55
C TYR A 453 3.88 -8.56 10.19
N GLN A 454 3.08 -9.16 11.08
CA GLN A 454 1.67 -9.46 10.81
C GLN A 454 0.77 -8.20 10.80
N VAL A 455 1.16 -7.14 11.51
CA VAL A 455 0.54 -5.79 11.36
C VAL A 455 0.78 -5.19 9.98
N MET A 456 1.95 -5.42 9.39
CA MET A 456 2.29 -4.90 8.05
C MET A 456 1.70 -5.74 6.92
N LEU A 457 1.60 -7.06 7.12
CA LEU A 457 1.04 -8.01 6.17
C LEU A 457 0.29 -9.11 6.94
N PRO A 458 -1.06 -9.18 6.91
CA PRO A 458 -1.82 -10.20 7.66
C PRO A 458 -1.44 -11.65 7.34
N GLU A 459 -0.94 -11.91 6.13
CA GLU A 459 -0.43 -13.21 5.70
C GLU A 459 1.02 -13.50 6.12
N ALA A 460 1.68 -12.66 6.91
CA ALA A 460 3.05 -12.89 7.34
C ALA A 460 3.21 -14.19 8.12
N ILE A 461 4.37 -14.85 7.96
CA ILE A 461 4.67 -16.14 8.60
C ILE A 461 6.00 -16.14 9.34
N ALA A 462 6.10 -16.97 10.37
CA ALA A 462 7.32 -17.27 11.11
C ALA A 462 7.67 -18.74 10.92
N ILE A 463 8.80 -19.04 10.29
CA ILE A 463 9.29 -20.42 10.12
C ILE A 463 10.33 -20.72 11.19
N VAL A 464 10.01 -21.61 12.13
CA VAL A 464 10.96 -22.06 13.16
C VAL A 464 11.65 -23.32 12.68
N CYS A 465 12.98 -23.40 12.79
CA CYS A 465 13.75 -24.59 12.48
C CYS A 465 14.46 -25.13 13.72
N ALA A 466 14.01 -26.28 14.24
CA ALA A 466 14.57 -26.94 15.42
C ALA A 466 15.31 -28.23 15.02
N PRO A 467 16.55 -28.15 14.47
CA PRO A 467 17.21 -29.28 13.80
C PRO A 467 17.47 -30.50 14.70
N ARG A 468 17.47 -30.32 16.03
CA ARG A 468 17.73 -31.36 17.04
C ARG A 468 16.46 -31.97 17.67
N HIS A 469 15.26 -31.51 17.31
CA HIS A 469 13.98 -31.92 17.92
C HIS A 469 12.97 -32.42 16.88
N GLU A 470 11.90 -33.05 17.34
CA GLU A 470 10.72 -33.37 16.52
C GLU A 470 9.49 -32.62 17.05
N PRO A 471 8.73 -31.90 16.19
CA PRO A 471 8.98 -31.69 14.76
C PRO A 471 10.23 -30.83 14.51
N ARG A 472 10.97 -31.16 13.44
CA ARG A 472 12.25 -30.49 13.10
C ARG A 472 12.09 -29.03 12.65
N TRP A 473 10.86 -28.60 12.41
CA TRP A 473 10.47 -27.27 11.94
C TRP A 473 8.96 -27.12 12.00
N GLY A 474 8.49 -25.87 11.90
CA GLY A 474 7.09 -25.48 11.82
C GLY A 474 6.94 -24.15 11.10
N VAL A 475 5.72 -23.82 10.70
CA VAL A 475 5.38 -22.51 10.10
C VAL A 475 4.18 -21.97 10.83
N PHE A 476 4.34 -20.82 11.46
CA PHE A 476 3.37 -20.27 12.38
C PHE A 476 2.92 -18.87 11.94
N ARG A 477 1.73 -18.48 12.43
CA ARG A 477 1.26 -17.08 12.46
C ARG A 477 0.59 -16.81 13.80
N LEU A 478 0.45 -15.54 14.18
CA LEU A 478 -0.42 -15.18 15.30
C LEU A 478 -1.88 -15.39 14.91
N THR A 479 -2.71 -15.76 15.88
CA THR A 479 -4.18 -15.77 15.72
C THR A 479 -4.71 -14.34 15.70
N ASP A 480 -5.78 -14.07 14.96
CA ASP A 480 -6.32 -12.73 14.78
C ASP A 480 -7.86 -12.74 14.70
N PRO A 481 -8.56 -12.55 15.84
CA PRO A 481 -8.09 -12.53 17.23
C PRO A 481 -7.84 -13.96 17.81
N PRO A 482 -7.29 -14.14 19.04
CA PRO A 482 -6.86 -13.13 20.02
C PRO A 482 -5.36 -12.77 19.99
N GLY A 483 -4.52 -13.57 19.33
CA GLY A 483 -3.07 -13.48 19.40
C GLY A 483 -2.47 -12.11 19.10
N LEU A 484 -2.71 -11.62 17.88
CA LEU A 484 -2.19 -10.35 17.38
C LEU A 484 -2.58 -9.16 18.29
N PRO A 485 -3.87 -8.91 18.61
CA PRO A 485 -4.22 -7.81 19.52
C PRO A 485 -3.70 -8.00 20.95
N HIS A 486 -3.60 -9.23 21.46
CA HIS A 486 -3.03 -9.49 22.80
C HIS A 486 -1.53 -9.15 22.88
N VAL A 487 -0.74 -9.60 21.89
CA VAL A 487 0.71 -9.33 21.85
C VAL A 487 0.99 -7.85 21.66
N LEU A 488 0.27 -7.16 20.76
CA LEU A 488 0.38 -5.72 20.55
C LEU A 488 -0.03 -4.88 21.78
N GLY A 489 -0.90 -5.41 22.64
CA GLY A 489 -1.29 -4.79 23.90
C GLY A 489 -0.36 -5.07 25.07
N CYS A 490 0.66 -5.92 24.91
CA CYS A 490 1.54 -6.33 26.01
C CYS A 490 2.61 -5.27 26.32
N THR A 491 2.74 -4.92 27.60
CA THR A 491 3.68 -3.89 28.10
C THR A 491 4.73 -4.46 29.08
N GLN A 492 4.87 -5.79 29.14
CA GLN A 492 5.84 -6.46 30.01
C GLN A 492 7.29 -6.20 29.54
N GLN A 493 8.18 -5.84 30.47
CA GLN A 493 9.56 -5.42 30.15
C GLN A 493 10.60 -6.55 30.08
N GLY A 494 10.24 -7.79 30.43
CA GLY A 494 11.16 -8.93 30.35
C GLY A 494 11.30 -9.45 28.92
N THR A 495 12.53 -9.71 28.45
CA THR A 495 12.81 -10.27 27.11
C THR A 495 12.04 -11.56 26.83
N PHE A 496 11.87 -12.39 27.87
CA PHE A 496 10.98 -13.54 27.87
C PHE A 496 9.99 -13.40 29.01
N HIS A 497 8.70 -13.42 28.70
CA HIS A 497 7.63 -13.36 29.68
C HIS A 497 6.45 -14.26 29.27
N PRO A 498 5.74 -14.88 30.22
CA PRO A 498 4.53 -15.62 29.91
C PRO A 498 3.41 -14.66 29.50
N HIS A 499 2.56 -15.13 28.59
CA HIS A 499 1.27 -14.52 28.29
C HIS A 499 0.16 -15.34 28.96
N SER A 500 -0.88 -14.65 29.43
CA SER A 500 -2.03 -15.27 30.11
C SER A 500 -3.06 -15.85 29.14
N GLU A 501 -3.11 -15.30 27.93
CA GLU A 501 -4.04 -15.69 26.87
C GLU A 501 -3.58 -16.98 26.19
N ARG A 502 -4.53 -17.80 25.77
CA ARG A 502 -4.24 -19.07 25.08
C ARG A 502 -4.34 -18.91 23.57
N GLU A 503 -3.80 -19.88 22.83
CA GLU A 503 -3.94 -19.97 21.37
C GLU A 503 -3.49 -18.69 20.64
N LEU A 504 -2.42 -18.05 21.15
CA LEU A 504 -1.84 -16.82 20.60
C LEU A 504 -1.28 -16.98 19.18
N TYR A 505 -0.91 -18.19 18.82
CA TYR A 505 -0.40 -18.53 17.50
C TYR A 505 -0.90 -19.91 17.08
N THR A 506 -0.86 -20.17 15.78
CA THR A 506 -1.34 -21.40 15.15
C THR A 506 -0.46 -21.75 13.95
N ASP A 507 -0.54 -22.99 13.50
CA ASP A 507 0.11 -23.44 12.27
C ASP A 507 -0.47 -22.70 11.05
N ALA A 508 0.41 -22.14 10.22
CA ALA A 508 0.07 -21.49 8.97
C ALA A 508 0.11 -22.44 7.76
N LEU A 509 0.73 -23.62 7.91
CA LEU A 509 0.58 -24.74 6.97
C LEU A 509 -0.86 -25.28 6.99
N ARG A 510 -1.26 -25.99 5.93
CA ARG A 510 -2.64 -26.50 5.76
C ARG A 510 -3.19 -27.16 7.03
N PRO A 511 -4.38 -26.74 7.53
CA PRO A 511 -5.42 -25.98 6.83
C PRO A 511 -5.22 -24.45 6.71
N GLY A 512 -4.09 -23.89 7.17
CA GLY A 512 -3.73 -22.48 6.99
C GLY A 512 -3.42 -22.04 5.54
N HIS A 513 -3.01 -20.77 5.40
CA HIS A 513 -2.85 -20.08 4.11
C HIS A 513 -1.52 -20.38 3.38
N VAL A 514 -0.62 -21.15 3.98
CA VAL A 514 0.68 -21.51 3.38
C VAL A 514 0.59 -22.83 2.60
N VAL A 515 1.09 -22.80 1.37
CA VAL A 515 1.20 -23.95 0.48
C VAL A 515 2.64 -24.10 0.03
N GLU A 516 3.24 -25.26 0.25
CA GLU A 516 4.53 -25.57 -0.37
C GLU A 516 4.34 -25.74 -1.88
N GLY A 517 5.18 -25.08 -2.68
CA GLY A 517 5.14 -25.13 -4.15
C GLY A 517 6.30 -25.93 -4.74
N PRO A 518 6.14 -27.23 -5.05
CA PRO A 518 7.18 -28.04 -5.67
C PRO A 518 7.67 -27.43 -6.98
N GLY A 519 8.96 -27.14 -7.07
CA GLY A 519 9.58 -26.54 -8.26
C GLY A 519 9.60 -25.01 -8.29
N LEU A 520 9.10 -24.31 -7.26
CA LEU A 520 9.48 -22.92 -7.04
C LEU A 520 10.99 -22.82 -6.81
N GLY A 521 11.62 -21.88 -7.51
CA GLY A 521 12.98 -21.44 -7.25
C GLY A 521 12.97 -20.19 -6.37
N PHE A 522 14.08 -19.94 -5.69
CA PHE A 522 14.32 -18.73 -4.90
C PHE A 522 15.80 -18.34 -4.97
N GLU A 523 16.09 -17.07 -4.72
CA GLU A 523 17.44 -16.52 -4.61
C GLU A 523 17.84 -16.43 -3.14
N VAL A 524 19.13 -16.59 -2.85
CA VAL A 524 19.71 -16.34 -1.52
C VAL A 524 20.53 -15.06 -1.60
N VAL A 525 20.26 -14.12 -0.69
CA VAL A 525 20.97 -12.83 -0.61
C VAL A 525 21.57 -12.74 0.79
N ASP A 526 22.88 -12.96 0.89
CA ASP A 526 23.59 -12.82 2.16
C ASP A 526 24.13 -11.39 2.30
N LEU A 527 23.60 -10.64 3.27
CA LEU A 527 23.99 -9.26 3.59
C LEU A 527 24.85 -9.19 4.85
N ARG A 528 25.16 -10.33 5.48
CA ARG A 528 26.07 -10.40 6.62
C ARG A 528 27.48 -9.99 6.17
N LYS A 529 28.17 -9.23 7.02
CA LYS A 529 29.62 -9.02 6.86
C LYS A 529 30.32 -10.28 7.38
N GLY A 530 31.10 -10.93 6.52
CA GLY A 530 31.77 -12.20 6.81
C GLY A 530 32.90 -12.09 7.83
#